data_AF-A0A0C3DI17-F1
#
_entry.id   AF-A0A0C3DI17-F1
#
_cell.length_a   1.000
_cell.length_b   1.000
_cell.length_c   1.000
_cell.angle_alpha   90.00
_cell.angle_beta   90.00
_cell.angle_gamma   90.00
#
_symmetry.space_group_name_H-M   'P 1'
#
loop_
_entity.id
_entity.type
_entity.pdbx_description
1 polymer ?
#
loop_
_entity_poly.entity_id
_entity_poly.type
_entity_poly.pdbx_seq_one_letter_code
_entity_poly.pdbx_strand_id
1 'polypeptide(L)'
;VEALMEEWNSPIYAFFSPVPDIVYVNGRQAHMFKCLGKGCTQTIQRFLDTGDKKSTLNLRRHVKSCWGEDSFNAINEAKGIVATRDAVKSYVKNGSITNAFTRKRKGKVTYSTRPHTKEEIWCVILNFASTGGLM
;
A
#
# COMPACT_ATOMS: atom_id res chain seq x y z
N VAL A 1 8.90 -13.99 19.20
CA VAL A 1 8.79 -13.01 18.09
C VAL A 1 8.70 -13.73 16.75
N GLU A 2 9.55 -14.74 16.53
CA GLU A 2 9.63 -15.52 15.27
C GLU A 2 8.32 -16.22 14.86
N ALA A 3 7.62 -16.92 15.77
CA ALA A 3 6.37 -17.62 15.44
C ALA A 3 5.21 -16.70 15.00
N LEU A 4 5.18 -15.43 15.44
CA LEU A 4 4.14 -14.47 15.04
C LEU A 4 4.40 -13.86 13.66
N MET A 5 5.65 -13.87 13.19
CA MET A 5 5.99 -13.42 11.85
C MET A 5 5.47 -14.40 10.78
N GLU A 6 5.36 -15.69 11.11
CA GLU A 6 4.75 -16.71 10.25
C GLU A 6 3.25 -16.48 10.05
N GLU A 7 2.57 -15.86 11.02
CA GLU A 7 1.16 -15.50 10.88
C GLU A 7 0.93 -14.27 9.98
N TRP A 8 1.98 -13.48 9.70
CA TRP A 8 1.88 -12.24 8.93
C TRP A 8 1.97 -12.48 7.42
N ASN A 9 1.12 -13.36 6.90
CA ASN A 9 1.07 -13.68 5.47
C ASN A 9 0.40 -12.60 4.62
N SER A 10 -0.17 -11.56 5.24
CA SER A 10 -0.81 -10.48 4.51
C SER A 10 0.21 -9.60 3.78
N PRO A 11 0.01 -9.28 2.50
CA PRO A 11 0.96 -8.49 1.73
C PRO A 11 1.14 -7.06 2.26
N ILE A 12 0.23 -6.57 3.11
CA ILE A 12 0.30 -5.25 3.75
C ILE A 12 1.57 -5.09 4.61
N TYR A 13 2.07 -6.16 5.23
CA TYR A 13 3.29 -6.06 6.05
C TYR A 13 4.55 -5.78 5.24
N ALA A 14 4.50 -5.91 3.91
CA ALA A 14 5.64 -5.59 3.06
C ALA A 14 5.97 -4.09 3.01
N PHE A 15 5.01 -3.21 3.32
CA PHE A 15 5.21 -1.75 3.36
C PHE A 15 5.91 -1.27 4.64
N PHE A 16 6.12 -2.16 5.61
CA PHE A 16 6.69 -1.86 6.90
C PHE A 16 8.01 -2.61 7.10
N SER A 17 8.80 -2.16 8.08
CA SER A 17 10.00 -2.88 8.51
C SER A 17 9.66 -4.34 8.84
N PRO A 18 10.43 -5.32 8.33
CA PRO A 18 10.17 -6.74 8.56
C PRO A 18 10.33 -7.13 10.03
N VAL A 19 11.19 -6.41 10.77
CA VAL A 19 11.37 -6.55 12.21
C VAL A 19 10.71 -5.33 12.85
N PRO A 20 9.54 -5.48 13.49
CA PRO A 20 8.93 -4.40 14.26
C PRO A 20 9.60 -4.27 15.63
N ASP A 21 9.61 -3.05 16.15
CA ASP A 21 10.12 -2.80 17.49
C ASP A 21 9.09 -3.26 18.53
N ILE A 22 9.56 -3.88 19.60
CA ILE A 22 8.71 -4.30 20.71
C ILE A 22 8.79 -3.23 21.79
N VAL A 23 7.67 -2.56 22.03
CA VAL A 23 7.59 -1.48 23.00
C VAL A 23 6.55 -1.77 24.07
N TYR A 24 6.76 -1.23 25.26
CA TYR A 24 5.79 -1.26 26.34
C TYR A 24 5.13 0.12 26.44
N VAL A 25 3.85 0.19 26.08
CA VAL A 25 3.05 1.43 26.16
C VAL A 25 2.03 1.22 27.27
N ASN A 26 2.12 2.03 28.33
CA ASN A 26 1.24 1.94 29.51
C ASN A 26 1.19 0.53 30.13
N GLY A 27 2.36 -0.14 30.23
CA GLY A 27 2.46 -1.50 30.77
C GLY A 27 1.97 -2.61 29.83
N ARG A 28 1.54 -2.27 28.61
CA ARG A 28 1.07 -3.23 27.60
C ARG A 28 2.11 -3.40 26.50
N GLN A 29 2.33 -4.64 26.08
CA GLN A 29 3.25 -4.94 24.99
C GLN A 29 2.61 -4.63 23.63
N ALA A 30 3.32 -3.86 22.80
CA ALA A 30 2.91 -3.51 21.45
C ALA A 30 4.06 -3.70 20.45
N HIS A 31 3.68 -4.06 19.22
CA HIS A 31 4.56 -4.00 18.07
C HIS A 31 4.45 -2.65 17.39
N MET A 32 5.59 -2.03 17.13
CA MET A 32 5.69 -0.78 16.41
C MET A 32 6.19 -1.07 14.98
N PHE A 33 5.32 -0.82 14.01
CA PHE A 33 5.61 -1.01 12.59
C PHE A 33 6.05 0.31 11.97
N LYS A 34 7.32 0.39 11.58
CA LYS A 34 7.87 1.54 10.87
C LYS A 34 7.54 1.48 9.38
N CYS A 35 6.95 2.54 8.83
CA CYS A 35 6.67 2.62 7.40
C CYS A 35 7.98 2.75 6.59
N LEU A 36 8.05 2.08 5.45
CA LEU A 36 9.18 2.18 4.51
C LEU A 36 9.00 3.29 3.47
N GLY A 37 7.91 4.05 3.53
CA GLY A 37 7.58 5.08 2.54
C GLY A 37 8.66 6.16 2.49
N LYS A 38 8.98 6.64 1.28
CA LYS A 38 10.00 7.68 1.10
C LYS A 38 9.58 8.95 1.85
N GLY A 39 10.37 9.35 2.85
CA GLY A 39 10.09 10.53 3.68
C GLY A 39 9.02 10.31 4.76
N CYS A 40 8.51 9.09 4.93
CA CYS A 40 7.54 8.77 5.98
C CYS A 40 8.26 8.39 7.28
N THR A 41 7.93 9.10 8.37
CA THR A 41 8.44 8.81 9.73
C THR A 41 7.39 8.14 10.61
N GLN A 42 6.21 7.86 10.06
CA GLN A 42 5.09 7.31 10.83
C GLN A 42 5.36 5.88 11.28
N THR A 43 5.05 5.63 12.54
CA THR A 43 5.12 4.32 13.18
C THR A 43 3.73 3.92 13.66
N ILE A 44 3.27 2.74 13.26
CA ILE A 44 1.96 2.24 13.63
C ILE A 44 2.10 1.26 14.78
N GLN A 45 1.47 1.57 15.91
CA GLN A 45 1.41 0.69 17.07
C GLN A 45 0.31 -0.37 16.92
N ARG A 46 0.59 -1.58 17.38
CA ARG A 46 -0.37 -2.68 17.49
C ARG A 46 -0.16 -3.42 18.80
N PHE A 47 -1.15 -3.37 19.67
CA PHE A 47 -1.11 -4.06 20.94
C PHE A 47 -1.24 -5.59 20.76
N LEU A 48 -0.47 -6.34 21.54
CA LEU A 48 -0.44 -7.81 21.53
C LEU A 48 -1.38 -8.44 22.55
N ASP A 49 -2.01 -7.66 23.41
CA ASP A 49 -2.88 -8.12 24.51
C ASP A 49 -4.37 -8.18 24.11
N THR A 50 -4.79 -7.35 23.16
CA THR A 50 -6.20 -7.10 22.80
C THR A 50 -6.72 -8.11 21.77
N GLY A 51 -7.97 -8.56 21.82
CA GLY A 51 -8.55 -9.55 20.87
C GLY A 51 -8.40 -9.20 19.38
N ASP A 52 -8.24 -7.91 19.07
CA ASP A 52 -7.92 -7.39 17.73
C ASP A 52 -6.47 -7.59 17.30
N LYS A 53 -5.74 -8.55 17.92
CA LYS A 53 -4.34 -8.88 17.58
C LYS A 53 -4.16 -9.14 16.12
N LYS A 54 -5.19 -9.47 15.33
CA LYS A 54 -5.12 -9.75 13.88
C LYS A 54 -5.59 -8.59 13.00
N SER A 55 -6.10 -7.50 13.57
CA SER A 55 -6.59 -6.36 12.80
C SER A 55 -5.46 -5.66 12.05
N THR A 56 -5.67 -5.46 10.74
CA THR A 56 -4.74 -4.76 9.85
C THR A 56 -5.27 -3.41 9.39
N LEU A 57 -6.41 -2.96 9.92
CA LEU A 57 -7.10 -1.77 9.43
C LEU A 57 -6.24 -0.51 9.52
N ASN A 58 -5.55 -0.29 10.64
CA ASN A 58 -4.68 0.87 10.83
C ASN A 58 -3.52 0.88 9.82
N LEU A 59 -2.93 -0.29 9.57
CA LEU A 59 -1.87 -0.47 8.59
C LEU A 59 -2.40 -0.18 7.18
N ARG A 60 -3.58 -0.69 6.82
CA ARG A 60 -4.22 -0.45 5.51
C ARG A 60 -4.48 1.03 5.27
N ARG A 61 -5.09 1.72 6.24
CA ARG A 61 -5.43 3.15 6.12
C ARG A 61 -4.17 3.99 5.91
N HIS A 62 -3.11 3.70 6.64
CA HIS A 62 -1.83 4.39 6.46
C HIS A 62 -1.19 4.09 5.09
N VAL A 63 -1.17 2.83 4.66
CA VAL A 63 -0.60 2.47 3.35
C VAL A 63 -1.32 3.19 2.23
N LYS A 64 -2.66 3.23 2.24
CA LYS A 64 -3.46 3.95 1.25
C LYS A 64 -3.10 5.44 1.16
N SER A 65 -2.96 6.11 2.30
CA SER A 65 -2.61 7.54 2.32
C SER A 65 -1.14 7.81 2.00
N CYS A 66 -0.22 6.93 2.41
CA CYS A 66 1.22 7.14 2.27
C CYS A 66 1.77 6.66 0.91
N TRP A 67 1.22 5.59 0.34
CA TRP A 67 1.69 4.95 -0.89
C TRP A 67 0.74 5.12 -2.07
N GLY A 68 -0.47 5.62 -1.81
CA GLY A 68 -1.55 5.73 -2.78
C GLY A 68 -2.40 4.47 -2.86
N GLU A 69 -3.66 4.67 -3.23
CA GLU A 69 -4.67 3.60 -3.39
C GLU A 69 -4.27 2.61 -4.51
N ASP A 70 -3.67 3.10 -5.59
CA ASP A 70 -3.21 2.25 -6.71
C ASP A 70 -2.13 1.24 -6.28
N SER A 71 -1.14 1.71 -5.51
CA SER A 71 -0.07 0.85 -4.96
C SER A 71 -0.64 -0.18 -3.99
N PHE A 72 -1.64 0.21 -3.19
CA PHE A 72 -2.33 -0.68 -2.28
C PHE A 72 -3.09 -1.78 -3.04
N ASN A 73 -3.85 -1.42 -4.07
CA ASN A 73 -4.64 -2.35 -4.87
C ASN A 73 -3.76 -3.33 -5.66
N ALA A 74 -2.71 -2.83 -6.32
CA ALA A 74 -1.76 -3.67 -7.07
C ALA A 74 -1.13 -4.77 -6.19
N ILE A 75 -0.94 -4.48 -4.90
CA ILE A 75 -0.36 -5.41 -3.93
C ILE A 75 -1.39 -6.35 -3.33
N ASN A 76 -2.62 -5.87 -3.11
CA ASN A 76 -3.71 -6.74 -2.70
C ASN A 76 -4.02 -7.81 -3.77
N GLU A 77 -3.76 -7.50 -5.05
CA GLU A 77 -3.81 -8.45 -6.17
C GLU A 77 -2.54 -9.30 -6.34
N ALA A 78 -1.44 -8.96 -5.65
CA ALA A 78 -0.20 -9.70 -5.72
C ALA A 78 -0.26 -10.93 -4.78
N LYS A 79 -0.08 -12.14 -5.34
CA LYS A 79 -0.24 -13.41 -4.63
C LYS A 79 0.95 -13.80 -3.73
N GLY A 80 1.58 -12.86 -3.03
CA GLY A 80 2.62 -13.23 -2.05
C GLY A 80 3.41 -12.08 -1.44
N ILE A 81 3.76 -12.24 -0.16
CA ILE A 81 4.49 -11.23 0.62
C ILE A 81 5.91 -10.98 0.09
N VAL A 82 6.57 -12.01 -0.48
CA VAL A 82 7.95 -11.92 -0.98
C VAL A 82 8.03 -10.99 -2.19
N ALA A 83 7.21 -11.25 -3.22
CA ALA A 83 7.15 -10.41 -4.42
C ALA A 83 6.78 -8.96 -4.08
N THR A 84 5.88 -8.77 -3.12
CA THR A 84 5.51 -7.45 -2.62
C THR A 84 6.67 -6.73 -1.94
N ARG A 85 7.47 -7.43 -1.12
CA ARG A 85 8.65 -6.83 -0.47
C ARG A 85 9.69 -6.36 -1.47
N ASP A 86 9.92 -7.12 -2.53
CA ASP A 86 10.89 -6.73 -3.57
C ASP A 86 10.40 -5.51 -4.36
N ALA A 87 9.10 -5.46 -4.70
CA ALA A 87 8.48 -4.29 -5.30
C ALA A 87 8.60 -3.05 -4.41
N VAL A 88 8.28 -3.17 -3.12
CA VAL A 88 8.43 -2.09 -2.13
C VAL A 88 9.88 -1.61 -2.03
N LYS A 89 10.86 -2.52 -1.92
CA LYS A 89 12.29 -2.14 -1.87
C LYS A 89 12.72 -1.36 -3.11
N SER A 90 12.30 -1.81 -4.30
CA SER A 90 12.60 -1.12 -5.56
C SER A 90 12.00 0.30 -5.60
N TYR A 91 10.78 0.46 -5.06
CA TYR A 91 10.14 1.77 -4.96
C TYR A 91 10.89 2.72 -4.03
N VAL A 92 11.25 2.25 -2.84
CA VAL A 92 11.97 3.08 -1.85
C VAL A 92 13.29 3.58 -2.41
N LYS A 93 14.00 2.73 -3.16
CA LYS A 93 15.28 3.08 -3.78
C LYS A 93 15.13 4.10 -4.93
N ASN A 94 14.12 3.93 -5.77
CA ASN A 94 14.02 4.69 -7.02
C ASN A 94 13.04 5.87 -6.96
N GLY A 95 12.16 5.93 -5.94
CA GLY A 95 11.20 7.01 -5.72
C GLY A 95 10.09 7.13 -6.78
N SER A 96 10.02 6.21 -7.74
CA SER A 96 9.03 6.19 -8.81
C SER A 96 8.06 5.03 -8.62
N ILE A 97 6.79 5.34 -8.33
CA ILE A 97 5.66 4.38 -8.25
C ILE A 97 5.55 3.64 -9.59
N THR A 98 5.84 4.36 -10.68
CA THR A 98 5.74 3.90 -12.05
C THR A 98 6.61 2.69 -12.36
N ASN A 99 7.83 2.57 -11.83
CA ASN A 99 8.70 1.42 -12.11
C ASN A 99 8.37 0.17 -11.27
N ALA A 100 7.84 0.33 -10.05
CA ALA A 100 7.54 -0.81 -9.19
C ALA A 100 6.23 -1.52 -9.58
N PHE A 101 5.26 -0.77 -10.14
CA PHE A 101 3.90 -1.27 -10.41
C PHE A 101 3.52 -1.34 -11.90
N THR A 102 4.43 -1.02 -12.82
CA THR A 102 4.16 -1.05 -14.28
C THR A 102 3.80 -2.45 -14.82
N ARG A 103 4.10 -3.52 -14.09
CA ARG A 103 3.91 -4.87 -14.61
C ARG A 103 2.54 -5.48 -14.27
N LYS A 104 1.42 -4.82 -14.57
CA LYS A 104 0.09 -5.50 -14.67
C LYS A 104 -1.00 -4.87 -15.55
N ARG A 105 -0.77 -3.76 -16.28
CA ARG A 105 -1.70 -3.39 -17.37
C ARG A 105 -1.10 -3.79 -18.71
N LYS A 106 -1.72 -4.75 -19.39
CA LYS A 106 -1.43 -5.14 -20.78
C LYS A 106 -1.83 -3.99 -21.73
N GLY A 107 -1.05 -2.92 -21.74
CA GLY A 107 -1.25 -1.80 -22.66
C GLY A 107 -0.19 -0.73 -22.47
N LYS A 108 0.43 -0.30 -23.57
CA LYS A 108 1.35 0.84 -23.58
C LYS A 108 0.59 2.09 -23.09
N VAL A 109 1.01 2.67 -21.98
CA VAL A 109 0.43 3.94 -21.51
C VAL A 109 0.95 5.05 -22.41
N THR A 110 0.11 5.49 -23.35
CA THR A 110 0.35 6.67 -24.17
C THR A 110 -0.13 7.90 -23.41
N TYR A 111 0.80 8.76 -22.98
CA TYR A 111 0.46 10.11 -22.53
C TYR A 111 0.32 11.01 -23.76
N SER A 112 -0.82 11.72 -23.87
CA SER A 112 -0.97 12.80 -24.85
C SER A 112 -0.32 14.06 -24.29
N THR A 113 0.56 14.70 -25.06
CA THR A 113 1.12 16.03 -24.77
C THR A 113 0.25 17.17 -25.30
N ARG A 114 -0.88 16.86 -25.94
CA ARG A 114 -1.82 17.86 -26.46
C ARG A 114 -2.87 18.19 -25.39
N PRO A 115 -3.21 19.47 -25.20
CA PRO A 115 -4.35 19.83 -24.36
C PRO A 115 -5.61 19.18 -24.94
N HIS A 116 -6.42 18.59 -24.07
CA HIS A 116 -7.66 17.93 -24.49
C HIS A 116 -8.60 18.98 -25.10
N THR A 117 -9.25 18.64 -26.20
CA THR A 117 -10.30 19.51 -26.74
C THR A 117 -11.53 19.43 -25.84
N LYS A 118 -12.45 20.40 -25.98
CA LYS A 118 -13.67 20.45 -25.18
C LYS A 118 -14.46 19.14 -25.28
N GLU A 119 -14.51 18.56 -26.47
CA GLU A 119 -15.20 17.30 -26.78
C GLU A 119 -14.55 16.11 -26.06
N GLU A 120 -13.21 16.05 -26.05
CA GLU A 120 -12.48 15.00 -25.33
C GLU A 120 -12.67 15.10 -23.82
N ILE A 121 -12.71 16.33 -23.28
CA ILE A 121 -13.02 16.58 -21.86
C ILE A 121 -14.42 16.05 -21.53
N TRP A 122 -15.42 16.31 -22.38
CA TRP A 122 -16.78 15.78 -22.18
C TRP A 122 -16.82 14.25 -22.23
N CYS A 123 -16.13 13.61 -23.18
CA CYS A 123 -16.07 12.15 -23.24
C CYS A 123 -15.42 11.52 -22.00
N VAL A 124 -14.35 12.12 -21.46
CA VAL A 124 -13.71 11.63 -20.23
C VAL A 124 -14.66 11.76 -19.03
N ILE A 125 -15.34 12.91 -18.90
CA ILE A 125 -16.29 13.17 -17.81
C ILE A 125 -17.49 12.22 -17.88
N LEU A 126 -18.05 12.01 -19.07
CA LEU A 126 -19.20 11.11 -19.27
C LEU A 126 -18.85 9.64 -19.04
N ASN A 127 -17.67 9.19 -19.46
CA ASN A 127 -17.19 7.83 -19.16
C ASN A 127 -16.99 7.61 -17.66
N PHE A 128 -16.52 8.62 -16.93
CA PHE A 128 -16.40 8.54 -15.47
C PHE A 128 -17.79 8.48 -14.80
N ALA A 129 -18.74 9.25 -15.31
CA ALA A 129 -20.13 9.23 -14.83
C ALA A 129 -20.86 7.91 -15.16
N SER A 130 -20.57 7.26 -16.30
CA SER A 130 -21.21 6.00 -16.69
C SER A 130 -20.63 4.77 -16.00
N THR A 131 -19.38 4.85 -15.51
CA THR A 131 -18.72 3.76 -14.76
C THR A 131 -18.91 3.88 -13.24
N GLY A 132 -19.41 5.02 -12.76
CA GLY A 132 -19.73 5.28 -11.36
C GLY A 132 -21.17 4.94 -10.94
N GLY A 133 -21.69 3.79 -11.40
CA GLY A 133 -23.07 3.38 -11.15
C GLY A 133 -23.23 1.91 -10.80
N LEU A 134 -22.62 1.46 -9.69
CA LEU A 134 -23.10 0.34 -8.87
C LEU A 134 -22.60 0.60 -7.44
N MET A 135 -23.39 1.36 -6.69
CA MET A 135 -23.46 1.26 -5.23
C MET A 135 -24.50 0.19 -4.88
#